data_AF-A0A9E0GIR0-F1
#
_entry.id   AF-A0A9E0GIR0-F1
#
_cell.length_a   1.000
_cell.length_b   1.000
_cell.length_c   1.000
_cell.angle_alpha   90.00
_cell.angle_beta   90.00
_cell.angle_gamma   90.00
#
_symmetry.space_group_name_H-M   'P 1'
#
loop_
_entity.id
_entity.type
_entity.pdbx_description
1 polymer ?
#
loop_
_entity_poly.entity_id
_entity_poly.type
_entity_poly.pdbx_seq_one_letter_code
_entity_poly.pdbx_strand_id
1 'polypeptide(L)'
;MDPGIAGRFAGVIRVAQRYFDDVEYSATLTPERDNLKLRARFGRLRISVREMFSDERRKYSYYALDGKQVVVGFDNSPDPEAIRLKYGRIGPETAGIQVPHIHTNDKADLQLTDEIDILTFINWLKANTPHAP
;
A
#
# COMPACT_ATOMS: atom_id res chain seq x y z
N MET A 1 -8.53 16.34 -15.63
CA MET A 1 -8.25 14.92 -15.41
C MET A 1 -6.84 14.68 -15.90
N ASP A 2 -5.90 14.34 -15.02
CA ASP A 2 -4.54 14.00 -15.44
C ASP A 2 -4.57 12.61 -16.11
N PRO A 3 -4.30 12.50 -17.42
CA PRO A 3 -4.29 11.21 -18.12
C PRO A 3 -3.26 10.23 -17.53
N GLY A 4 -2.24 10.71 -16.82
CA GLY A 4 -1.25 9.90 -16.13
C GLY A 4 -1.81 9.09 -14.96
N ILE A 5 -2.68 9.67 -14.13
CA ILE A 5 -3.21 9.00 -12.92
C ILE A 5 -4.19 7.88 -13.28
N ALA A 6 -5.09 8.14 -14.23
CA ALA A 6 -6.00 7.10 -14.74
C ALA A 6 -5.22 5.92 -15.36
N GLY A 7 -4.16 6.22 -16.13
CA GLY A 7 -3.24 5.21 -16.66
C GLY A 7 -2.53 4.42 -15.57
N ARG A 8 -2.12 5.09 -14.49
CA ARG A 8 -1.46 4.45 -13.33
C ARG A 8 -2.41 3.49 -12.60
N PHE A 9 -3.64 3.91 -12.32
CA PHE A 9 -4.64 3.02 -11.72
C PHE A 9 -4.94 1.83 -12.62
N ALA A 10 -5.07 2.04 -13.93
CA ALA A 10 -5.24 0.94 -14.88
C ALA A 10 -4.04 -0.03 -14.89
N GLY A 11 -2.82 0.48 -14.72
CA GLY A 11 -1.62 -0.32 -14.53
C GLY A 11 -1.67 -1.19 -13.27
N VAL A 12 -2.04 -0.60 -12.13
CA VAL A 12 -2.19 -1.32 -10.86
C VAL A 12 -3.26 -2.41 -10.96
N ILE A 13 -4.43 -2.09 -11.52
CA ILE A 13 -5.53 -3.04 -11.72
C ILE A 13 -5.07 -4.20 -12.60
N ARG A 14 -4.40 -3.94 -13.72
CA ARG A 14 -3.92 -4.97 -14.64
C ARG A 14 -2.89 -5.90 -13.99
N VAL A 15 -1.98 -5.35 -13.19
CA VAL A 15 -1.02 -6.14 -12.44
C VAL A 15 -1.74 -7.00 -11.40
N ALA A 16 -2.68 -6.43 -10.64
CA ALA A 16 -3.45 -7.17 -9.66
C ALA A 16 -4.24 -8.33 -10.30
N GLN A 17 -4.93 -8.09 -11.41
CA GLN A 17 -5.67 -9.11 -12.18
C GLN A 17 -4.78 -10.24 -12.72
N ARG A 18 -3.47 -10.01 -12.87
CA ARG A 18 -2.52 -11.03 -13.32
C ARG A 18 -2.05 -11.94 -12.20
N TYR A 19 -1.99 -11.45 -10.97
CA TYR A 19 -1.30 -12.15 -9.86
C TYR A 19 -2.21 -12.49 -8.68
N PHE A 20 -3.41 -11.94 -8.62
CA PHE A 20 -4.38 -12.19 -7.56
C PHE A 20 -5.68 -12.78 -8.12
N ASP A 21 -6.36 -13.53 -7.27
CA ASP A 21 -7.69 -14.08 -7.55
C ASP A 21 -8.79 -13.13 -7.03
N ASP A 22 -10.00 -13.24 -7.57
CA ASP A 22 -11.19 -12.49 -7.13
C ASP A 22 -10.97 -10.98 -6.97
N VAL A 23 -10.35 -10.37 -7.99
CA VAL A 23 -10.01 -8.94 -7.95
C VAL A 23 -11.27 -8.09 -8.09
N GLU A 24 -11.60 -7.38 -7.01
CA GLU A 24 -12.64 -6.35 -6.95
C GLU A 24 -11.99 -4.98 -6.78
N TYR A 25 -12.45 -3.96 -7.52
CA TYR A 25 -11.90 -2.62 -7.36
C TYR A 25 -12.96 -1.53 -7.56
N SER A 26 -12.67 -0.37 -6.99
CA SER A 26 -13.40 0.87 -7.21
C SER A 26 -12.40 2.00 -7.37
N ALA A 27 -12.56 2.81 -8.41
CA ALA A 27 -11.79 4.04 -8.62
C ALA A 27 -12.74 5.24 -8.58
N THR A 28 -12.33 6.27 -7.86
CA THR A 28 -12.98 7.59 -7.88
C THR A 28 -11.95 8.58 -8.38
N LEU A 29 -12.29 9.31 -9.44
CA LEU A 29 -11.44 10.35 -10.00
C LEU A 29 -12.15 11.69 -9.85
N THR A 30 -11.61 12.60 -9.05
CA THR A 30 -12.17 13.95 -8.86
C THR A 30 -11.04 14.98 -8.96
N PRO A 31 -11.36 16.27 -9.21
CA PRO A 31 -10.34 17.32 -9.25
C PRO A 31 -9.51 17.43 -7.96
N GLU A 32 -10.09 17.09 -6.81
CA GLU A 32 -9.46 17.22 -5.50
C GLU A 32 -8.70 15.96 -5.08
N ARG A 33 -9.19 14.78 -5.48
CA ARG A 33 -8.63 13.52 -5.01
C ARG A 33 -8.98 12.34 -5.90
N ASP A 34 -7.94 11.72 -6.44
CA ASP A 34 -8.05 10.41 -7.08
C ASP A 34 -7.82 9.31 -6.06
N ASN A 35 -8.64 8.27 -6.07
CA ASN A 35 -8.55 7.17 -5.11
C ASN A 35 -8.97 5.84 -5.72
N LEU A 36 -8.03 4.89 -5.76
CA LEU A 36 -8.22 3.48 -6.08
C LEU A 36 -8.32 2.68 -4.79
N LYS A 37 -9.32 1.81 -4.70
CA LYS A 37 -9.41 0.73 -3.71
C LYS A 37 -9.55 -0.59 -4.46
N LEU A 38 -8.80 -1.59 -4.03
CA LEU A 38 -8.80 -2.91 -4.60
C LEU A 38 -8.76 -3.95 -3.48
N ARG A 39 -9.57 -4.99 -3.63
CA ARG A 39 -9.58 -6.19 -2.79
C ARG A 39 -9.35 -7.39 -3.68
N ALA A 40 -8.61 -8.36 -3.20
CA ALA A 40 -8.35 -9.59 -3.93
C ALA A 40 -7.96 -10.73 -2.98
N ARG A 41 -7.62 -11.89 -3.53
CA ARG A 41 -7.02 -13.01 -2.80
C ARG A 41 -5.66 -13.39 -3.39
N PHE A 42 -4.76 -13.85 -2.53
CA PHE A 42 -3.49 -14.47 -2.92
C PHE A 42 -3.31 -15.75 -2.11
N GLY A 43 -3.70 -16.89 -2.69
CA GLY A 43 -3.88 -18.13 -1.96
C GLY A 43 -4.90 -17.96 -0.83
N ARG A 44 -4.47 -18.18 0.42
CA ARG A 44 -5.32 -18.00 1.62
C ARG A 44 -5.43 -16.55 2.10
N LEU A 45 -4.55 -15.67 1.60
CA LEU A 45 -4.45 -14.30 2.08
C LEU A 45 -5.51 -13.42 1.42
N ARG A 46 -6.11 -12.54 2.22
CA ARG A 46 -6.93 -11.43 1.71
C ARG A 46 -6.03 -10.23 1.44
N ILE A 47 -6.12 -9.70 0.23
CA ILE A 47 -5.32 -8.57 -0.23
C ILE A 47 -6.18 -7.31 -0.20
N SER A 48 -5.63 -6.23 0.34
CA SER A 48 -6.22 -4.89 0.33
C SER A 48 -5.20 -3.89 -0.20
N VAL A 49 -5.51 -3.29 -1.34
CA VAL A 49 -4.66 -2.31 -2.03
C VAL A 49 -5.42 -0.99 -2.10
N ARG A 50 -4.75 0.09 -1.72
CA ARG A 50 -5.25 1.45 -1.90
C ARG A 50 -4.17 2.32 -2.47
N GLU A 51 -4.52 3.13 -3.46
CA GLU A 51 -3.72 4.25 -3.90
C GLU A 51 -4.57 5.51 -3.94
N MET A 52 -4.00 6.62 -3.52
CA MET A 52 -4.65 7.91 -3.53
C MET A 52 -3.66 8.97 -3.99
N PHE A 53 -4.15 9.91 -4.79
CA PHE A 53 -3.42 11.11 -5.15
C PHE A 53 -4.20 12.31 -4.65
N SER A 54 -3.56 13.13 -3.81
CA SER A 54 -4.08 14.42 -3.35
C SER A 54 -2.91 15.36 -3.16
N ASP A 55 -3.09 16.65 -3.43
CA ASP A 55 -2.07 17.67 -3.18
C ASP A 55 -0.72 17.31 -3.85
N GLU A 56 -0.77 16.76 -5.08
CA GLU A 56 0.37 16.27 -5.85
C GLU A 56 1.18 15.13 -5.19
N ARG A 57 0.67 14.55 -4.10
CA ARG A 57 1.32 13.46 -3.36
C ARG A 57 0.60 12.14 -3.52
N ARG A 58 1.38 11.09 -3.69
CA ARG A 58 0.90 9.70 -3.66
C ARG A 58 0.78 9.22 -2.21
N LYS A 59 -0.38 8.69 -1.87
CA LYS A 59 -0.64 7.92 -0.64
C LYS A 59 -0.93 6.49 -1.05
N TYR A 60 -0.33 5.50 -0.41
CA TYR A 60 -0.62 4.10 -0.70
C TYR A 60 -0.74 3.28 0.58
N SER A 61 -1.46 2.17 0.49
CA SER A 61 -1.51 1.15 1.53
C SER A 61 -1.76 -0.23 0.91
N TYR A 62 -0.83 -1.16 1.07
CA TYR A 62 -0.90 -2.52 0.54
C TYR A 62 -0.78 -3.52 1.68
N TYR A 63 -1.84 -4.30 1.88
CA TYR A 63 -1.96 -5.18 3.03
C TYR A 63 -2.29 -6.60 2.57
N ALA A 64 -1.67 -7.57 3.23
CA ALA A 64 -2.06 -8.96 3.16
C ALA A 64 -2.47 -9.45 4.55
N LEU A 65 -3.65 -10.08 4.62
CA LEU A 65 -4.26 -10.53 5.86
C LEU A 65 -4.51 -12.03 5.82
N ASP A 66 -4.24 -12.72 6.92
CA ASP A 66 -4.64 -14.10 7.16
C ASP A 66 -5.75 -14.11 8.21
N GLY A 67 -7.00 -14.36 7.78
CA GLY A 67 -8.16 -14.10 8.63
C GLY A 67 -8.18 -12.64 9.11
N LYS A 68 -8.11 -12.41 10.42
CA LYS A 68 -8.08 -11.06 11.03
C LYS A 68 -6.68 -10.49 11.23
N GLN A 69 -5.64 -11.30 11.05
CA GLN A 69 -4.26 -10.92 11.33
C GLN A 69 -3.63 -10.22 10.13
N VAL A 70 -2.87 -9.15 10.37
CA VAL A 70 -2.03 -8.53 9.35
C VAL A 70 -0.72 -9.30 9.24
N VAL A 71 -0.53 -9.98 8.10
CA VAL A 71 0.74 -10.65 7.79
C VAL A 71 1.79 -9.62 7.40
N VAL A 72 1.41 -8.68 6.54
CA VAL A 72 2.25 -7.57 6.12
C VAL A 72 1.39 -6.37 5.72
N GLY A 73 1.89 -5.16 5.99
CA GLY A 73 1.33 -3.91 5.51
C GLY A 73 2.42 -2.96 5.04
N PHE A 74 2.36 -2.49 3.80
CA PHE A 74 3.21 -1.40 3.31
C PHE A 74 2.37 -0.15 3.15
N ASP A 75 2.75 0.95 3.80
CA ASP A 75 2.11 2.23 3.55
C ASP A 75 3.08 3.40 3.74
N ASN A 76 2.62 4.59 3.39
CA ASN A 76 3.36 5.83 3.59
C ASN A 76 2.53 6.86 4.37
N SER A 77 1.57 6.39 5.16
CA SER A 77 0.76 7.28 5.98
C SER A 77 1.65 7.95 7.05
N PRO A 78 1.30 9.15 7.53
CA PRO A 78 2.04 9.78 8.63
C PRO A 78 1.93 8.92 9.89
N ASP A 79 3.01 8.22 10.21
CA ASP A 79 3.13 7.34 11.38
C ASP A 79 4.19 7.91 12.34
N PRO A 80 3.85 8.20 13.61
CA PRO A 80 4.78 8.73 14.60
C PRO A 80 6.04 7.88 14.80
N GLU A 81 5.91 6.54 14.79
CA GLU A 81 7.03 5.63 14.96
C GLU A 81 7.94 5.65 13.72
N ALA A 82 7.37 5.60 12.51
CA ALA A 82 8.15 5.74 11.28
C ALA A 82 8.89 7.08 11.21
N ILE A 83 8.23 8.18 11.61
CA ILE A 83 8.85 9.52 11.69
C ILE A 83 10.00 9.52 12.69
N ARG A 84 9.81 8.96 13.88
CA ARG A 84 10.85 8.89 14.90
C ARG A 84 12.04 8.05 14.43
N LEU A 85 11.80 6.93 13.75
CA LEU A 85 12.86 6.10 13.17
C LEU A 85 13.66 6.87 12.11
N LYS A 86 13.00 7.63 11.25
CA LYS A 86 13.66 8.36 10.15
C LYS A 86 14.41 9.61 10.61
N TYR A 87 13.82 10.38 11.52
CA TYR A 87 14.32 11.72 11.89
C TYR A 87 14.90 11.79 13.32
N GLY A 88 14.81 10.72 14.11
CA GLY A 88 15.24 10.67 15.52
C GLY A 88 14.37 11.46 16.49
N ARG A 89 13.44 12.28 15.99
CA ARG A 89 12.53 13.11 16.79
C ARG A 89 11.18 13.28 16.11
N ILE A 90 10.18 13.66 16.91
CA ILE A 90 8.85 14.04 16.43
C ILE A 90 8.58 15.45 16.94
N GLY A 91 8.09 16.33 16.06
CA GLY A 91 7.73 17.69 16.40
C GLY A 91 6.75 18.28 15.39
N PRO A 92 6.28 19.52 15.60
CA PRO A 92 5.38 20.20 14.67
C PRO A 92 5.93 20.26 13.23
N GLU A 93 7.26 20.29 13.06
CA GLU A 93 7.92 20.30 11.76
C GLU A 93 7.80 18.97 10.99
N THR A 94 7.55 17.86 11.70
CA THR A 94 7.36 16.54 11.09
C THR A 94 5.89 16.12 10.96
N ALA A 95 4.97 17.00 11.35
CA ALA A 95 3.53 16.74 11.26
C ALA A 95 3.11 16.52 9.80
N GLY A 96 2.42 15.40 9.55
CA GLY A 96 1.92 15.06 8.21
C GLY A 96 2.98 14.61 7.21
N ILE A 97 4.25 14.46 7.63
CA ILE A 97 5.28 13.87 6.77
C ILE A 97 4.93 12.40 6.51
N GLN A 98 4.92 12.06 5.23
CA GLN A 98 4.73 10.69 4.76
C GLN A 98 6.09 10.00 4.78
N VAL A 99 6.17 8.90 5.52
CA VAL A 99 7.38 8.08 5.60
C VAL A 99 6.99 6.68 5.13
N PRO A 100 7.51 6.19 4.00
CA PRO A 100 7.31 4.81 3.57
C PRO A 100 7.83 3.83 4.63
N HIS A 101 6.99 2.86 5.00
CA HIS A 101 7.32 1.85 5.98
C HIS A 101 6.56 0.54 5.73
N ILE A 102 7.05 -0.52 6.37
CA ILE A 102 6.44 -1.84 6.43
C ILE A 102 6.06 -2.15 7.88
N HIS A 103 4.86 -2.70 8.05
CA HIS A 103 4.37 -3.34 9.24
C HIS A 103 4.43 -4.86 9.08
N THR A 104 4.99 -5.55 10.06
CA THR A 104 5.00 -7.01 10.15
C THR A 104 4.54 -7.47 11.53
N ASN A 105 4.38 -8.78 11.72
CA ASN A 105 3.99 -9.38 13.01
C ASN A 105 2.73 -8.73 13.60
N ASP A 106 1.66 -8.66 12.80
CA ASP A 106 0.40 -8.02 13.18
C ASP A 106 0.55 -6.54 13.58
N LYS A 107 1.44 -5.83 12.87
CA LYS A 107 1.82 -4.43 13.11
C LYS A 107 2.60 -4.17 14.39
N ALA A 108 3.08 -5.21 15.07
CA ALA A 108 3.96 -5.05 16.23
C ALA A 108 5.35 -4.52 15.84
N ASP A 109 5.81 -4.84 14.62
CA ASP A 109 7.09 -4.39 14.11
C ASP A 109 6.91 -3.40 12.97
N LEU A 110 7.73 -2.35 12.98
CA LEU A 110 7.78 -1.32 11.95
C LEU A 110 9.21 -1.14 11.45
N GLN A 111 9.39 -1.12 10.14
CA GLN A 111 10.67 -0.82 9.50
C GLN A 111 10.49 0.21 8.38
N LEU A 112 11.48 1.07 8.19
CA LEU A 112 11.48 2.02 7.09
C LEU A 112 11.71 1.30 5.76
N THR A 113 11.06 1.80 4.71
CA THR A 113 11.29 1.31 3.34
C THR A 113 11.52 2.48 2.40
N ASP A 114 11.91 2.17 1.16
CA ASP A 114 11.67 3.07 0.04
C ASP A 114 10.18 3.09 -0.32
N GLU A 115 9.78 3.97 -1.24
CA GLU A 115 8.41 3.92 -1.79
C GLU A 115 8.14 2.58 -2.47
N ILE A 116 6.99 2.00 -2.15
CA ILE A 116 6.58 0.69 -2.66
C ILE A 116 5.53 0.87 -3.76
N ASP A 117 5.64 0.06 -4.81
CA ASP A 117 4.61 -0.12 -5.83
C ASP A 117 3.96 -1.51 -5.73
N ILE A 118 2.92 -1.72 -6.53
CA ILE A 118 2.15 -2.97 -6.50
C ILE A 118 3.01 -4.19 -6.88
N LEU A 119 3.99 -4.03 -7.78
CA LEU A 119 4.85 -5.13 -8.21
C LEU A 119 5.82 -5.53 -7.11
N THR A 120 6.41 -4.56 -6.42
CA THR A 120 7.28 -4.77 -5.27
C THR A 120 6.53 -5.49 -4.15
N PHE A 121 5.29 -5.08 -3.88
CA PHE A 121 4.41 -5.77 -2.92
C PHE A 121 4.16 -7.24 -3.32
N ILE A 122 3.81 -7.50 -4.58
CA ILE A 122 3.59 -8.87 -5.10
C ILE A 122 4.86 -9.72 -4.99
N ASN A 123 6.01 -9.15 -5.35
CA ASN A 123 7.29 -9.86 -5.25
C ASN A 123 7.62 -10.21 -3.80
N TRP A 124 7.33 -9.30 -2.87
CA TRP A 124 7.47 -9.58 -1.45
C TRP A 124 6.57 -10.73 -1.01
N LEU A 125 5.29 -10.74 -1.40
CA LEU A 125 4.36 -11.83 -1.07
C LEU A 125 4.86 -13.16 -1.60
N LYS A 126 5.35 -13.20 -2.84
CA LYS A 126 5.88 -14.42 -3.44
C LYS A 126 7.11 -14.97 -2.71
N ALA A 127 7.98 -14.09 -2.24
CA ALA A 127 9.19 -14.48 -1.54
C ALA A 127 8.95 -14.89 -0.08
N ASN A 128 7.92 -14.33 0.57
CA ASN A 128 7.76 -14.44 2.04
C ASN A 128 6.50 -15.17 2.48
N THR A 129 5.61 -15.55 1.57
CA THR A 129 4.39 -16.29 1.92
C THR A 129 4.37 -17.65 1.20
N PRO A 130 4.19 -18.77 1.92
CA PRO A 130 4.38 -20.12 1.38
C PRO A 130 3.35 -20.58 0.34
N HIS A 131 2.57 -19.66 -0.25
CA HIS A 131 1.49 -19.97 -1.19
C HIS A 131 1.42 -18.96 -2.34
N ALA A 132 2.57 -18.59 -2.91
CA ALA A 132 2.57 -18.15 -4.29
C ALA A 132 2.11 -19.32 -5.18
N PRO A 133 1.17 -19.10 -6.12
CA PRO A 133 0.77 -20.14 -7.07
C PRO A 133 1.97 -20.65 -7.88
#